data_AF-A0A0Q8T5I6-F1
#
_entry.id   AF-A0A0Q8T5I6-F1
#
_cell.length_a   1.000
_cell.length_b   1.000
_cell.length_c   1.000
_cell.angle_alpha   90.00
_cell.angle_beta   90.00
_cell.angle_gamma   90.00
#
_symmetry.space_group_name_H-M   'P 1'
#
loop_
_entity.id
_entity.type
_entity.pdbx_description
1 polymer ?
#
loop_
_entity_poly.entity_id
_entity_poly.type
_entity_poly.pdbx_seq_one_letter_code
_entity_poly.pdbx_strand_id
1 'polypeptide(L)'
;MSTSSPSHTTPLPAARTRIKICGLTREQDVDAAVAAGADAIGFVLFAQSARAVTAARAAELARRLPPFVTPVLLFVNASTEEVVAATAQIAGATVQFHGDETPEQCQAATGGGARPYLRAARIPLGPDAAQFDLVKYAHDFSNAQAILLDAHVEGYGGGGKAFNWSLLPPSVGSHLVLSGGLTPANVTDGILQVRPRCTTLAVDVSSGVEAHGPDGSLLRGIKDAEKIHRFVAAVRAADAQLAKNPHEFLSAT
;
A
#
# COMPACT_ATOMS: atom_id res chain seq x y z
N MET A 1 0.41 -44.63 31.10
CA MET A 1 1.27 -43.44 30.94
C MET A 1 1.27 -43.10 29.46
N SER A 2 0.43 -42.15 29.03
CA SER A 2 0.27 -41.80 27.62
C SER A 2 1.08 -40.54 27.35
N THR A 3 2.19 -40.66 26.64
CA THR A 3 3.05 -39.53 26.26
C THR A 3 2.45 -38.86 25.03
N SER A 4 1.80 -37.72 25.21
CA SER A 4 1.39 -36.84 24.11
C SER A 4 2.64 -36.30 23.42
N SER A 5 2.81 -36.63 22.15
CA SER A 5 3.84 -36.02 21.30
C SER A 5 3.50 -34.55 21.07
N PRO A 6 4.47 -33.62 21.17
CA PRO A 6 4.24 -32.23 20.84
C PRO A 6 3.97 -32.13 19.34
N SER A 7 2.82 -31.56 18.97
CA SER A 7 2.53 -31.19 17.59
C SER A 7 3.51 -30.10 17.17
N HIS A 8 4.54 -30.48 16.42
CA HIS A 8 5.40 -29.52 15.73
C HIS A 8 4.58 -28.86 14.60
N THR A 9 3.96 -27.72 14.89
CA THR A 9 3.53 -26.78 13.86
C THR A 9 4.79 -26.22 13.22
N THR A 10 5.14 -26.73 12.04
CA THR A 10 6.18 -26.14 11.20
C THR A 10 5.82 -24.67 10.95
N PRO A 11 6.67 -23.70 11.33
CA PRO A 11 6.38 -22.29 11.06
C PRO A 11 6.26 -22.12 9.55
N LEU A 12 5.14 -21.53 9.12
CA LEU A 12 4.96 -21.14 7.71
C LEU A 12 6.18 -20.30 7.30
N PRO A 13 6.79 -20.55 6.12
CA PRO A 13 7.89 -19.72 5.66
C PRO A 13 7.43 -18.26 5.68
N ALA A 14 8.24 -17.38 6.28
CA ALA A 14 7.91 -15.97 6.40
C ALA A 14 7.55 -15.41 5.01
N ALA A 15 6.26 -15.15 4.77
CA ALA A 15 5.81 -14.78 3.44
C ALA A 15 6.47 -13.45 3.02
N ARG A 16 6.84 -13.32 1.75
CA ARG A 16 7.45 -12.09 1.23
C ARG A 16 6.50 -10.90 1.34
N THR A 17 6.97 -9.76 1.85
CA THR A 17 6.23 -8.49 1.84
C THR A 17 6.19 -7.92 0.42
N ARG A 18 4.99 -7.63 -0.07
CA ARG A 18 4.78 -7.04 -1.42
C ARG A 18 5.01 -5.53 -1.40
N ILE A 19 5.50 -4.97 -2.50
CA ILE A 19 5.91 -3.55 -2.57
C ILE A 19 5.15 -2.81 -3.66
N LYS A 20 4.49 -1.71 -3.29
CA LYS A 20 3.91 -0.75 -4.23
C LYS A 20 4.69 0.58 -4.18
N ILE A 21 5.06 1.10 -5.35
CA ILE A 21 5.57 2.47 -5.50
C ILE A 21 4.47 3.30 -6.14
N CYS A 22 4.06 4.41 -5.52
CA CYS A 22 2.87 5.17 -5.90
C CYS A 22 3.18 6.59 -6.37
N GLY A 23 2.32 7.13 -7.23
CA GLY A 23 2.42 8.50 -7.74
C GLY A 23 3.54 8.68 -8.76
N LEU A 24 3.70 7.73 -9.68
CA LEU A 24 4.68 7.82 -10.76
C LEU A 24 4.11 8.63 -11.93
N THR A 25 4.91 9.54 -12.47
CA THR A 25 4.47 10.52 -13.50
C THR A 25 5.28 10.45 -14.80
N ARG A 26 6.43 9.75 -14.79
CA ARG A 26 7.40 9.70 -15.88
C ARG A 26 8.06 8.33 -16.02
N GLU A 27 8.53 8.04 -17.22
CA GLU A 27 9.05 6.74 -17.65
C GLU A 27 10.21 6.26 -16.80
N GLN A 28 11.20 7.13 -16.57
CA GLN A 28 12.40 6.79 -15.80
C GLN A 28 12.11 6.35 -14.36
N ASP A 29 11.05 6.88 -13.75
CA ASP A 29 10.65 6.51 -12.39
C ASP A 29 9.95 5.14 -12.39
N VAL A 30 9.18 4.84 -13.45
CA VAL A 30 8.55 3.53 -13.65
C VAL A 30 9.62 2.46 -13.84
N ASP A 31 10.60 2.74 -14.70
CA ASP A 31 11.70 1.83 -14.97
C ASP A 31 12.52 1.55 -13.71
N ALA A 32 12.85 2.60 -12.95
CA ALA A 32 13.57 2.46 -11.69
C ALA A 32 12.79 1.62 -10.66
N ALA A 33 11.49 1.85 -10.52
CA ALA A 33 10.64 1.08 -9.61
C ALA A 33 10.54 -0.41 -10.01
N VAL A 34 10.35 -0.68 -11.30
CA VAL A 34 10.32 -2.06 -11.83
C VAL A 34 11.66 -2.74 -11.63
N ALA A 35 12.78 -2.08 -11.99
CA ALA A 35 14.13 -2.63 -11.86
C ALA A 35 14.51 -2.90 -10.39
N ALA A 36 14.04 -2.08 -9.46
CA ALA A 36 14.24 -2.31 -8.03
C ALA A 36 13.45 -3.53 -7.51
N GLY A 37 12.38 -3.94 -8.21
CA GLY A 37 11.55 -5.10 -7.87
C GLY A 37 10.27 -4.75 -7.12
N ALA A 38 9.63 -3.62 -7.48
CA ALA A 38 8.27 -3.32 -7.07
C ALA A 38 7.29 -4.37 -7.65
N ASP A 39 6.28 -4.75 -6.87
CA ASP A 39 5.19 -5.65 -7.30
C ASP A 39 4.02 -4.88 -7.93
N ALA A 40 3.87 -3.60 -7.59
CA ALA A 40 2.80 -2.75 -8.11
C ALA A 40 3.26 -1.30 -8.32
N ILE A 41 2.69 -0.65 -9.32
CA ILE A 41 2.96 0.75 -9.67
C ILE A 41 1.66 1.54 -9.62
N GLY A 42 1.64 2.61 -8.81
CA GLY A 42 0.47 3.46 -8.60
C GLY A 42 0.47 4.71 -9.47
N PHE A 43 -0.63 4.94 -10.17
CA PHE A 43 -0.93 6.16 -10.91
C PHE A 43 -2.08 6.91 -10.22
N VAL A 44 -1.89 8.21 -9.95
CA VAL A 44 -2.88 9.02 -9.24
C VAL A 44 -3.78 9.71 -10.25
N LEU A 45 -5.05 9.29 -10.33
CA LEU A 45 -6.07 9.88 -11.19
C LEU A 45 -6.96 10.80 -10.36
N PHE A 46 -6.33 11.79 -9.72
CA PHE A 46 -7.00 12.81 -8.93
C PHE A 46 -6.33 14.15 -9.21
N ALA A 47 -7.00 15.01 -9.97
CA ALA A 47 -6.40 16.21 -10.58
C ALA A 47 -5.83 17.21 -9.55
N GLN A 48 -6.35 17.24 -8.32
CA GLN A 48 -5.83 18.12 -7.26
C GLN A 48 -4.51 17.63 -6.65
N SER A 49 -4.08 16.41 -6.97
CA SER A 49 -2.81 15.88 -6.50
C SER A 49 -1.64 16.45 -7.30
N ALA A 50 -0.55 16.82 -6.62
CA ALA A 50 0.73 17.11 -7.28
C ALA A 50 1.35 15.90 -8.02
N ARG A 51 0.76 14.70 -7.85
CA ARG A 51 1.18 13.44 -8.50
C ARG A 51 0.21 13.01 -9.58
N ALA A 52 -0.74 13.88 -9.95
CA ALA A 52 -1.82 13.55 -10.87
C ALA A 52 -1.28 13.22 -12.27
N VAL A 53 -1.84 12.20 -12.89
CA VAL A 53 -1.71 11.90 -14.32
C VAL A 53 -3.10 11.71 -14.91
N THR A 54 -3.24 11.99 -16.20
CA THR A 54 -4.47 11.64 -16.93
C THR A 54 -4.54 10.12 -17.13
N ALA A 55 -5.74 9.57 -17.39
CA ALA A 55 -5.89 8.15 -17.71
C ALA A 55 -5.05 7.73 -18.94
N ALA A 56 -5.01 8.59 -19.97
CA ALA A 56 -4.17 8.37 -21.15
C ALA A 56 -2.68 8.31 -20.79
N ARG A 57 -2.20 9.24 -19.94
CA ARG A 57 -0.82 9.24 -19.48
C ARG A 57 -0.49 8.03 -18.60
N ALA A 58 -1.40 7.62 -17.72
CA ALA A 58 -1.26 6.39 -16.95
C ALA A 58 -1.15 5.17 -17.87
N ALA A 59 -1.93 5.11 -18.97
CA ALA A 59 -1.87 4.02 -19.94
C ALA A 59 -0.55 3.99 -20.72
N GLU A 60 0.02 5.15 -21.05
CA GLU A 60 1.37 5.25 -21.63
C GLU A 60 2.44 4.67 -20.71
N LEU A 61 2.42 5.06 -19.44
CA LEU A 61 3.36 4.59 -18.44
C LEU A 61 3.18 3.10 -18.13
N ALA A 62 1.92 2.63 -18.07
CA ALA A 62 1.59 1.24 -17.77
C ALA A 62 2.09 0.26 -18.85
N ARG A 63 2.26 0.69 -20.11
CA ARG A 63 2.84 -0.15 -21.18
C ARG A 63 4.29 -0.56 -20.91
N ARG A 64 4.96 0.09 -19.96
CA ARG A 64 6.34 -0.25 -19.55
C ARG A 64 6.41 -1.37 -18.52
N LEU A 65 5.27 -1.75 -17.93
CA LEU A 65 5.24 -2.74 -16.87
C LEU A 65 5.43 -4.15 -17.44
N PRO A 66 6.31 -4.98 -16.85
CA PRO A 66 6.41 -6.39 -17.20
C PRO A 66 5.17 -7.16 -16.69
N PRO A 67 4.92 -8.40 -17.16
CA PRO A 67 3.68 -9.13 -16.90
C PRO A 67 3.31 -9.36 -15.43
N PHE A 68 4.26 -9.27 -14.50
CA PHE A 68 4.06 -9.55 -13.08
C PHE A 68 4.15 -8.29 -12.20
N VAL A 69 4.01 -7.10 -12.79
CA VAL A 69 3.91 -5.83 -12.05
C VAL A 69 2.54 -5.23 -12.29
N THR A 70 1.76 -5.11 -11.21
CA THR A 70 0.35 -4.69 -11.31
C THR A 70 0.23 -3.17 -11.41
N PRO A 71 -0.41 -2.62 -12.46
CA PRO A 71 -0.81 -1.22 -12.47
C PRO A 71 -1.95 -0.98 -11.47
N VAL A 72 -1.85 0.10 -10.69
CA VAL A 72 -2.87 0.52 -9.72
C VAL A 72 -3.34 1.93 -10.05
N LEU A 73 -4.64 2.12 -10.26
CA LEU A 73 -5.24 3.43 -10.51
C LEU A 73 -5.91 3.95 -9.25
N LEU A 74 -5.38 5.05 -8.72
CA LEU A 74 -5.88 5.67 -7.50
C LEU A 74 -6.89 6.76 -7.83
N PHE A 75 -8.07 6.65 -7.23
CA PHE A 75 -9.16 7.62 -7.35
C PHE A 75 -9.51 8.20 -5.98
N VAL A 76 -10.05 9.42 -6.00
CA VAL A 76 -10.62 10.08 -4.84
C VAL A 76 -11.98 10.62 -5.25
N ASN A 77 -13.05 9.99 -4.76
CA ASN A 77 -14.44 10.40 -4.98
C ASN A 77 -14.80 10.51 -6.48
N ALA A 78 -14.18 9.70 -7.33
CA ALA A 78 -14.48 9.66 -8.76
C ALA A 78 -15.83 8.96 -9.03
N SER A 79 -16.50 9.33 -10.11
CA SER A 79 -17.73 8.67 -10.53
C SER A 79 -17.46 7.24 -11.03
N THR A 80 -18.49 6.40 -11.05
CA THR A 80 -18.40 5.03 -11.61
C THR A 80 -17.96 5.06 -13.07
N GLU A 81 -18.49 6.01 -13.85
CA GLU A 81 -18.17 6.19 -15.27
C GLU A 81 -16.70 6.55 -15.47
N GLU A 82 -16.16 7.44 -14.62
CA GLU A 82 -14.75 7.83 -14.66
C GLU A 82 -13.82 6.66 -14.36
N VAL A 83 -14.13 5.86 -13.33
CA VAL A 83 -13.36 4.67 -12.96
C VAL A 83 -13.40 3.62 -14.07
N VAL A 84 -14.57 3.35 -14.63
CA VAL A 84 -14.74 2.40 -15.75
C VAL A 84 -13.98 2.86 -16.98
N ALA A 85 -14.11 4.13 -17.38
CA ALA A 85 -13.45 4.68 -18.56
C ALA A 85 -11.91 4.66 -18.42
N ALA A 86 -11.39 4.97 -17.23
CA ALA A 86 -9.96 4.93 -16.97
C ALA A 86 -9.40 3.50 -16.96
N THR A 87 -10.09 2.57 -16.29
CA THR A 87 -9.65 1.18 -16.17
C THR A 87 -9.76 0.39 -17.49
N ALA A 88 -10.64 0.82 -18.41
CA ALA A 88 -10.72 0.24 -19.75
C ALA A 88 -9.45 0.48 -20.59
N GLN A 89 -8.67 1.53 -20.29
CA GLN A 89 -7.44 1.86 -21.02
C GLN A 89 -6.22 1.03 -20.57
N ILE A 90 -6.33 0.32 -19.44
CA ILE A 90 -5.20 -0.36 -18.79
C ILE A 90 -5.65 -1.75 -18.33
N ALA A 91 -5.41 -2.75 -19.17
CA ALA A 91 -5.71 -4.13 -18.86
C ALA A 91 -4.99 -4.56 -17.56
N GLY A 92 -5.68 -5.32 -16.71
CA GLY A 92 -5.13 -5.79 -15.43
C GLY A 92 -4.99 -4.73 -14.34
N ALA A 93 -5.45 -3.50 -14.56
CA ALA A 93 -5.41 -2.47 -13.53
C ALA A 93 -6.31 -2.80 -12.33
N THR A 94 -5.71 -2.75 -11.15
CA THR A 94 -6.40 -2.73 -9.85
C THR A 94 -6.82 -1.31 -9.51
N VAL A 95 -8.01 -1.15 -8.95
CA VAL A 95 -8.52 0.15 -8.49
C VAL A 95 -8.08 0.41 -7.05
N GLN A 96 -7.73 1.64 -6.71
CA GLN A 96 -7.50 2.06 -5.32
C GLN A 96 -8.43 3.23 -5.00
N PHE A 97 -9.41 3.00 -4.15
CA PHE A 97 -10.32 4.04 -3.66
C PHE A 97 -9.73 4.69 -2.41
N HIS A 98 -9.48 6.00 -2.51
CA HIS A 98 -8.72 6.75 -1.52
C HIS A 98 -9.49 7.97 -0.95
N GLY A 99 -10.75 8.13 -1.35
CA GLY A 99 -11.65 9.16 -0.85
C GLY A 99 -12.60 8.62 0.22
N ASP A 100 -13.83 9.10 0.15
CA ASP A 100 -14.96 8.85 1.03
C ASP A 100 -15.94 7.83 0.42
N GLU A 101 -15.50 7.05 -0.57
CA GLU A 101 -16.34 6.09 -1.27
C GLU A 101 -16.92 5.06 -0.31
N THR A 102 -18.23 4.80 -0.43
CA THR A 102 -18.92 3.75 0.32
C THR A 102 -18.63 2.36 -0.26
N PRO A 103 -18.89 1.26 0.48
CA PRO A 103 -18.78 -0.09 -0.06
C PRO A 103 -19.57 -0.29 -1.36
N GLU A 104 -20.79 0.24 -1.43
CA GLU A 104 -21.68 0.12 -2.60
C GLU A 104 -21.11 0.87 -3.81
N GLN A 105 -20.55 2.06 -3.59
CA GLN A 105 -19.89 2.82 -4.66
C GLN A 105 -18.66 2.10 -5.19
N CYS A 106 -17.84 1.52 -4.29
CA CYS A 106 -16.68 0.72 -4.70
C CYS A 106 -17.11 -0.49 -5.54
N GLN A 107 -18.18 -1.17 -5.12
CA GLN A 107 -18.72 -2.34 -5.81
C GLN A 107 -19.30 -1.99 -7.19
N ALA A 108 -20.04 -0.88 -7.29
CA ALA A 108 -20.58 -0.39 -8.56
C ALA A 108 -19.47 0.00 -9.54
N ALA A 109 -18.49 0.79 -9.09
CA ALA A 109 -17.38 1.27 -9.89
C ALA A 109 -16.43 0.15 -10.36
N THR A 110 -16.47 -1.02 -9.73
CA THR A 110 -15.67 -2.21 -10.09
C THR A 110 -16.45 -3.27 -10.85
N GLY A 111 -17.65 -2.93 -11.34
CA GLY A 111 -18.49 -3.84 -12.13
C GLY A 111 -19.04 -4.99 -11.30
N GLY A 112 -19.49 -4.72 -10.08
CA GLY A 112 -19.96 -5.75 -9.15
C GLY A 112 -18.82 -6.61 -8.60
N GLY A 113 -17.63 -6.03 -8.39
CA GLY A 113 -16.46 -6.75 -7.87
C GLY A 113 -15.71 -7.58 -8.92
N ALA A 114 -16.07 -7.47 -10.20
CA ALA A 114 -15.35 -8.12 -11.29
C ALA A 114 -13.91 -7.60 -11.43
N ARG A 115 -13.67 -6.34 -11.06
CA ARG A 115 -12.33 -5.75 -10.98
C ARG A 115 -11.83 -5.72 -9.54
N PRO A 116 -10.60 -6.16 -9.26
CA PRO A 116 -10.04 -6.06 -7.91
C PRO A 116 -9.85 -4.61 -7.49
N TYR A 117 -10.07 -4.32 -6.21
CA TYR A 117 -9.81 -3.02 -5.64
C TYR A 117 -9.16 -3.06 -4.26
N LEU A 118 -8.44 -1.99 -3.94
CA LEU A 118 -7.91 -1.66 -2.62
C LEU A 118 -8.77 -0.54 -2.02
N ARG A 119 -8.98 -0.56 -0.70
CA ARG A 119 -9.64 0.53 0.01
C ARG A 119 -8.69 1.18 0.99
N ALA A 120 -8.50 2.50 0.90
CA ALA A 120 -7.68 3.21 1.87
C ALA A 120 -8.46 3.59 3.13
N ALA A 121 -8.00 3.10 4.27
CA ALA A 121 -8.36 3.59 5.60
C ALA A 121 -7.43 4.76 5.96
N ARG A 122 -7.97 5.98 6.04
CA ARG A 122 -7.23 7.16 6.49
C ARG A 122 -7.26 7.24 8.01
N ILE A 123 -6.22 6.72 8.66
CA ILE A 123 -6.12 6.63 10.11
C ILE A 123 -5.78 8.01 10.68
N PRO A 124 -6.60 8.57 11.60
CA PRO A 124 -6.29 9.83 12.27
C PRO A 124 -4.92 9.80 12.95
N LEU A 125 -4.25 10.95 13.02
CA LEU A 125 -3.02 11.10 13.78
C LEU A 125 -3.33 11.54 15.22
N GLY A 126 -2.51 11.12 16.18
CA GLY A 126 -2.64 11.53 17.58
C GLY A 126 -3.66 10.69 18.37
N PRO A 127 -4.23 11.22 19.46
CA PRO A 127 -5.12 10.48 20.36
C PRO A 127 -6.37 9.91 19.68
N ASP A 128 -6.85 10.58 18.63
CA ASP A 128 -8.05 10.16 17.89
C ASP A 128 -7.82 8.92 17.01
N ALA A 129 -6.56 8.53 16.79
CA ALA A 129 -6.23 7.28 16.08
C ALA A 129 -6.88 6.06 16.75
N ALA A 130 -6.99 6.07 18.08
CA ALA A 130 -7.60 5.00 18.86
C ALA A 130 -9.12 4.87 18.65
N GLN A 131 -9.76 5.88 18.08
CA GLN A 131 -11.21 5.87 17.80
C GLN A 131 -11.53 5.28 16.42
N PHE A 132 -10.53 5.09 15.56
CA PHE A 132 -10.77 4.48 14.26
C PHE A 132 -10.92 2.96 14.41
N ASP A 133 -12.17 2.49 14.31
CA ASP A 133 -12.47 1.06 14.34
C ASP A 133 -12.06 0.39 13.01
N LEU A 134 -10.78 0.03 12.93
CA LEU A 134 -10.21 -0.63 11.77
C LEU A 134 -10.81 -2.02 11.52
N VAL A 135 -11.25 -2.72 12.57
CA VAL A 135 -11.86 -4.05 12.45
C VAL A 135 -13.21 -3.93 11.75
N LYS A 136 -14.07 -3.01 12.22
CA LYS A 136 -15.33 -2.71 11.56
C LYS A 136 -15.11 -2.19 10.15
N TYR A 137 -14.15 -1.28 9.94
CA TYR A 137 -13.86 -0.74 8.61
C TYR A 137 -13.45 -1.84 7.63
N ALA A 138 -12.57 -2.76 8.04
CA ALA A 138 -12.19 -3.91 7.22
C ALA A 138 -13.38 -4.86 6.93
N HIS A 139 -14.28 -5.02 7.90
CA HIS A 139 -15.51 -5.80 7.71
C HIS A 139 -16.48 -5.15 6.71
N ASP A 140 -16.74 -3.85 6.85
CA ASP A 140 -17.62 -3.08 5.96
C ASP A 140 -17.10 -3.09 4.51
N PHE A 141 -15.77 -3.11 4.32
CA PHE A 141 -15.10 -3.20 3.03
C PHE A 141 -14.53 -4.61 2.74
N SER A 142 -15.20 -5.66 3.21
CA SER A 142 -14.73 -7.06 3.05
C SER A 142 -14.63 -7.54 1.60
N ASN A 143 -15.25 -6.85 0.63
CA ASN A 143 -15.07 -7.10 -0.80
C ASN A 143 -13.76 -6.51 -1.37
N ALA A 144 -13.05 -5.66 -0.61
CA ALA A 144 -11.74 -5.15 -1.01
C ALA A 144 -10.68 -6.25 -0.91
N GLN A 145 -9.74 -6.28 -1.85
CA GLN A 145 -8.63 -7.25 -1.81
C GLN A 145 -7.64 -6.96 -0.68
N ALA A 146 -7.53 -5.70 -0.25
CA ALA A 146 -6.80 -5.30 0.94
C ALA A 146 -7.25 -3.92 1.42
N ILE A 147 -7.05 -3.68 2.72
CA ILE A 147 -7.19 -2.36 3.34
C ILE A 147 -5.81 -1.70 3.38
N LEU A 148 -5.70 -0.53 2.76
CA LEU A 148 -4.48 0.29 2.78
C LEU A 148 -4.55 1.27 3.95
N LEU A 149 -3.60 1.17 4.88
CA LEU A 149 -3.51 2.06 6.04
C LEU A 149 -2.72 3.31 5.64
N ASP A 150 -3.38 4.45 5.52
CA ASP A 150 -2.72 5.74 5.25
C ASP A 150 -2.83 6.65 6.48
N ALA A 151 -1.78 7.44 6.72
CA ALA A 151 -1.77 8.42 7.79
C ALA A 151 -2.57 9.65 7.38
N HIS A 152 -3.63 9.99 8.13
CA HIS A 152 -4.43 11.18 7.84
C HIS A 152 -3.61 12.46 8.11
N VAL A 153 -3.32 13.19 7.05
CA VAL A 153 -2.87 14.58 7.09
C VAL A 153 -3.97 15.45 6.47
N GLU A 154 -4.06 16.74 6.80
CA GLU A 154 -5.05 17.63 6.17
C GLU A 154 -4.93 17.57 4.63
N GLY A 155 -6.03 17.24 3.95
CA GLY A 155 -6.09 16.98 2.50
C GLY A 155 -6.11 15.49 2.11
N TYR A 156 -5.95 15.20 0.81
CA TYR A 156 -5.84 13.83 0.28
C TYR A 156 -4.40 13.54 -0.18
N GLY A 157 -3.73 12.57 0.47
CA GLY A 157 -2.42 12.03 0.08
C GLY A 157 -1.26 12.35 1.03
N GLY A 158 -0.35 11.37 1.17
CA GLY A 158 0.71 11.30 2.18
C GLY A 158 1.54 12.57 2.43
N GLY A 159 1.42 13.11 3.65
CA GLY A 159 2.17 14.26 4.17
C GLY A 159 3.46 13.91 4.94
N GLY A 160 3.94 12.67 4.83
CA GLY A 160 5.26 12.28 5.35
C GLY A 160 5.33 11.95 6.85
N LYS A 161 4.22 12.00 7.58
CA LYS A 161 4.15 11.55 8.98
C LYS A 161 3.64 10.11 9.03
N ALA A 162 4.39 9.22 9.67
CA ALA A 162 3.90 7.89 10.02
C ALA A 162 2.97 7.98 11.23
N PHE A 163 1.86 7.24 11.21
CA PHE A 163 1.02 7.07 12.40
C PHE A 163 1.67 6.06 13.35
N ASN A 164 1.30 6.09 14.63
CA ASN A 164 1.81 5.12 15.58
C ASN A 164 1.18 3.74 15.33
N TRP A 165 1.93 2.83 14.70
CA TRP A 165 1.48 1.48 14.36
C TRP A 165 1.11 0.63 15.59
N SER A 166 1.61 0.98 16.78
CA SER A 166 1.25 0.31 18.03
C SER A 166 -0.24 0.49 18.39
N LEU A 167 -0.92 1.47 17.80
CA LEU A 167 -2.34 1.75 18.02
C LEU A 167 -3.26 0.90 17.13
N LEU A 168 -2.69 0.12 16.20
CA LEU A 168 -3.49 -0.83 15.43
C LEU A 168 -4.00 -1.95 16.32
N PRO A 169 -5.23 -2.44 16.09
CA PRO A 169 -5.76 -3.60 16.80
C PRO A 169 -4.81 -4.81 16.65
N PRO A 170 -4.81 -5.72 17.63
CA PRO A 170 -3.89 -6.86 17.65
C PRO A 170 -4.08 -7.81 16.46
N SER A 171 -5.28 -7.84 15.87
CA SER A 171 -5.57 -8.63 14.68
C SER A 171 -6.68 -7.96 13.86
N VAL A 172 -6.46 -7.90 12.55
CA VAL A 172 -7.44 -7.52 11.53
C VAL A 172 -7.56 -8.69 10.56
N GLY A 173 -8.77 -9.22 10.39
CA GLY A 173 -9.08 -10.31 9.47
C GLY A 173 -9.08 -9.89 8.00
N SER A 174 -8.03 -9.18 7.54
CA SER A 174 -7.87 -8.72 6.17
C SER A 174 -6.40 -8.71 5.74
N HIS A 175 -6.20 -8.66 4.43
CA HIS A 175 -4.90 -8.28 3.86
C HIS A 175 -4.68 -6.79 4.07
N LEU A 176 -3.49 -6.39 4.54
CA LEU A 176 -3.16 -4.99 4.77
C LEU A 176 -2.07 -4.49 3.83
N VAL A 177 -2.17 -3.22 3.46
CA VAL A 177 -1.10 -2.46 2.81
C VAL A 177 -0.69 -1.32 3.74
N LEU A 178 0.51 -1.39 4.31
CA LEU A 178 1.03 -0.31 5.14
C LEU A 178 1.49 0.86 4.26
N SER A 179 0.93 2.04 4.45
CA SER A 179 1.31 3.28 3.78
C SER A 179 1.50 4.39 4.83
N GLY A 180 1.43 5.66 4.40
CA GLY A 180 1.48 6.81 5.31
C GLY A 180 2.88 7.11 5.84
N GLY A 181 3.62 7.97 5.12
CA GLY A 181 4.92 8.46 5.61
C GLY A 181 6.04 7.41 5.65
N LEU A 182 5.89 6.29 4.95
CA LEU A 182 6.97 5.31 4.81
C LEU A 182 8.17 5.89 4.07
N THR A 183 9.37 5.53 4.53
CA THR A 183 10.68 5.91 3.98
C THR A 183 11.62 4.70 4.08
N PRO A 184 12.77 4.72 3.39
CA PRO A 184 13.79 3.67 3.57
C PRO A 184 14.26 3.51 5.03
N ALA A 185 14.12 4.56 5.86
CA ALA A 185 14.61 4.56 7.23
C ALA A 185 13.62 3.92 8.23
N ASN A 186 12.33 3.87 7.93
CA ASN A 186 11.30 3.42 8.90
C ASN A 186 10.49 2.21 8.42
N VAL A 187 10.59 1.81 7.15
CA VAL A 187 9.75 0.73 6.60
C VAL A 187 10.01 -0.62 7.27
N THR A 188 11.25 -0.88 7.70
CA THR A 188 11.60 -2.10 8.44
C THR A 188 10.79 -2.23 9.71
N ASP A 189 10.81 -1.18 10.55
CA ASP A 189 10.07 -1.17 11.82
C ASP A 189 8.56 -1.30 11.58
N GLY A 190 8.05 -0.64 10.54
CA GLY A 190 6.64 -0.74 10.14
C GLY A 190 6.25 -2.16 9.78
N ILE A 191 7.07 -2.87 9.01
CA ILE A 191 6.82 -4.26 8.67
C ILE A 191 6.83 -5.14 9.92
N LEU A 192 7.87 -5.04 10.75
CA LEU A 192 7.99 -5.87 11.96
C LEU A 192 6.80 -5.68 12.91
N GLN A 193 6.29 -4.45 13.03
CA GLN A 193 5.14 -4.16 13.88
C GLN A 193 3.82 -4.60 13.25
N VAL A 194 3.57 -4.32 11.97
CA VAL A 194 2.22 -4.55 11.40
C VAL A 194 2.02 -6.01 10.97
N ARG A 195 3.09 -6.73 10.64
CA ARG A 195 3.01 -8.10 10.12
C ARG A 195 2.19 -9.08 10.97
N PRO A 196 2.34 -9.16 12.30
CA PRO A 196 1.57 -10.11 13.11
C PRO A 196 0.07 -9.77 13.21
N ARG A 197 -0.36 -8.58 12.75
CA ARG A 197 -1.72 -8.05 12.94
C ARG A 197 -2.65 -8.30 11.74
N CYS A 198 -2.22 -9.03 10.71
CA CYS A 198 -2.99 -9.18 9.47
C CYS A 198 -2.75 -10.52 8.75
N THR A 199 -3.60 -10.83 7.75
CA THR A 199 -3.48 -12.06 6.95
C THR A 199 -2.23 -12.05 6.07
N THR A 200 -1.99 -10.95 5.36
CA THR A 200 -0.75 -10.70 4.62
C THR A 200 -0.42 -9.22 4.65
N LEU A 201 0.86 -8.88 4.53
CA LEU A 201 1.32 -7.51 4.51
C LEU A 201 1.95 -7.14 3.16
N ALA A 202 1.54 -5.99 2.64
CA ALA A 202 2.26 -5.22 1.63
C ALA A 202 2.65 -3.85 2.19
N VAL A 203 3.53 -3.14 1.49
CA VAL A 203 3.87 -1.74 1.76
C VAL A 203 3.64 -0.88 0.53
N ASP A 204 3.23 0.37 0.75
CA ASP A 204 3.03 1.39 -0.28
C ASP A 204 3.82 2.65 0.07
N VAL A 205 4.65 3.13 -0.86
CA VAL A 205 5.44 4.35 -0.67
C VAL A 205 5.25 5.33 -1.82
N SER A 206 5.12 6.60 -1.49
CA SER A 206 5.05 7.69 -2.46
C SER A 206 6.10 8.76 -2.19
N SER A 207 5.86 9.66 -1.22
CA SER A 207 6.75 10.79 -0.93
C SER A 207 8.10 10.41 -0.33
N GLY A 208 8.18 9.31 0.42
CA GLY A 208 9.44 8.86 1.03
C GLY A 208 10.53 8.44 0.05
N VAL A 209 10.19 8.29 -1.23
CA VAL A 209 11.14 7.99 -2.32
C VAL A 209 11.11 9.07 -3.42
N GLU A 210 10.62 10.28 -3.11
CA GLU A 210 10.69 11.42 -4.01
C GLU A 210 12.04 12.16 -3.90
N ALA A 211 12.47 12.71 -5.03
CA ALA A 211 13.67 13.52 -5.16
C ALA A 211 13.52 14.85 -4.41
N HIS A 212 14.63 15.50 -4.09
CA HIS A 212 14.65 16.83 -3.48
C HIS A 212 15.25 17.84 -4.47
N GLY A 213 14.71 19.06 -4.47
CA GLY A 213 15.21 20.16 -5.27
C GLY A 213 16.47 20.78 -4.66
N PRO A 214 17.10 21.73 -5.37
CA PRO A 214 18.29 22.44 -4.87
C PRO A 214 18.05 23.20 -3.56
N ASP A 215 16.81 23.60 -3.28
CA ASP A 215 16.37 24.27 -2.06
C ASP A 215 16.01 23.31 -0.92
N GLY A 216 16.19 22.00 -1.13
CA GLY A 216 15.82 20.95 -0.18
C GLY A 216 14.33 20.61 -0.17
N SER A 217 13.50 21.28 -0.99
CA SER A 217 12.07 20.97 -1.09
C SER A 217 11.82 19.64 -1.80
N LEU A 218 10.71 18.98 -1.47
CA LEU A 218 10.33 17.72 -2.12
C LEU A 218 9.83 17.99 -3.55
N LEU A 219 10.44 17.36 -4.55
CA LEU A 219 9.95 17.38 -5.93
C LEU A 219 8.80 16.38 -6.07
N ARG A 220 7.59 16.82 -5.70
CA ARG A 220 6.40 15.97 -5.72
C ARG A 220 6.15 15.40 -7.12
N GLY A 221 5.89 14.09 -7.19
CA GLY A 221 5.69 13.37 -8.46
C GLY A 221 6.99 12.95 -9.16
N ILE A 222 8.16 13.35 -8.66
CA ILE A 222 9.48 13.01 -9.21
C ILE A 222 10.18 12.05 -8.25
N LYS A 223 10.36 10.79 -8.66
CA LYS A 223 11.01 9.78 -7.82
C LYS A 223 12.54 9.86 -7.90
N ASP A 224 13.18 9.39 -6.84
CA ASP A 224 14.62 9.21 -6.73
C ASP A 224 14.93 7.71 -6.78
N ALA A 225 15.68 7.29 -7.80
CA ALA A 225 15.98 5.87 -8.04
C ALA A 225 16.77 5.23 -6.89
N GLU A 226 17.70 5.97 -6.28
CA GLU A 226 18.49 5.47 -5.15
C GLU A 226 17.60 5.29 -3.92
N LYS A 227 16.68 6.23 -3.66
CA LYS A 227 15.71 6.06 -2.57
C LYS A 227 14.77 4.89 -2.80
N ILE A 228 14.33 4.64 -4.04
CA ILE A 228 13.55 3.45 -4.39
C ILE A 228 14.35 2.18 -4.07
N HIS A 229 15.61 2.09 -4.52
CA HIS A 229 16.46 0.93 -4.24
C HIS A 229 16.65 0.70 -2.75
N ARG A 230 16.94 1.76 -1.99
CA ARG A 230 17.08 1.70 -0.53
C ARG A 230 15.80 1.27 0.16
N PHE A 231 14.64 1.74 -0.31
CA PHE A 231 13.34 1.33 0.22
C PHE A 231 13.11 -0.17 0.03
N VAL A 232 13.30 -0.68 -1.20
CA VAL A 232 13.14 -2.11 -1.49
C VAL A 232 14.12 -2.97 -0.71
N ALA A 233 15.38 -2.52 -0.57
CA ALA A 233 16.38 -3.21 0.24
C ALA A 233 15.96 -3.29 1.71
N ALA A 234 15.44 -2.21 2.29
CA ALA A 234 14.94 -2.19 3.66
C ALA A 234 13.76 -3.16 3.87
N VAL A 235 12.80 -3.21 2.93
CA VAL A 235 11.69 -4.19 2.96
C VAL A 235 12.23 -5.62 2.98
N ARG A 236 13.17 -5.94 2.09
CA ARG A 236 13.78 -7.28 2.02
C ARG A 236 14.56 -7.64 3.29
N ALA A 237 15.22 -6.66 3.91
CA ALA A 237 15.90 -6.84 5.18
C ALA A 237 14.93 -7.18 6.31
N ALA A 238 13.76 -6.53 6.35
CA ALA A 238 12.71 -6.86 7.31
C ALA A 238 12.20 -8.30 7.14
N ASP A 239 11.92 -8.72 5.91
CA ASP A 239 11.53 -10.11 5.60
C ASP A 239 12.61 -11.12 6.04
N ALA A 240 13.89 -10.81 5.78
CA ALA A 240 15.00 -11.66 6.19
C ALA A 240 15.15 -11.76 7.72
N GLN A 241 14.83 -10.69 8.45
CA GLN A 241 14.81 -10.70 9.91
C GLN A 241 13.66 -11.58 10.45
N LEU A 242 12.46 -11.42 9.91
CA LEU A 242 11.29 -12.25 10.27
C LEU A 242 11.54 -13.74 10.00
N ALA A 243 12.21 -14.07 8.90
CA ALA A 243 12.56 -15.45 8.56
C ALA A 243 13.57 -16.08 9.54
N LYS A 244 14.45 -15.28 10.15
CA LYS A 244 15.44 -15.75 11.14
C LYS A 244 14.83 -15.94 12.53
N ASN A 245 13.82 -15.16 12.88
CA ASN A 245 13.21 -15.15 14.22
C ASN A 245 11.71 -15.51 14.20
N PRO A 246 11.31 -16.73 13.75
CA PRO A 246 9.89 -17.07 13.58
C PRO A 246 9.10 -17.12 14.90
N HIS A 247 9.77 -17.31 16.05
CA HIS A 247 9.12 -17.48 17.36
C HIS A 247 8.98 -16.19 18.17
N GLU A 248 9.73 -15.14 17.85
CA GLU A 248 9.76 -13.90 18.64
C GLU A 248 8.47 -13.06 18.46
N PHE A 249 7.79 -13.25 17.32
CA PHE A 249 6.57 -12.52 16.96
C PHE A 249 5.27 -13.27 17.27
N LEU A 250 5.35 -14.47 17.87
CA LEU A 250 4.19 -15.27 18.30
C LEU A 250 3.84 -15.06 19.79
N SER A 251 4.64 -14.31 20.54
CA SER A 251 4.55 -14.24 22.02
C SER A 251 3.79 -13.03 22.57
N ALA A 252 2.96 -12.36 21.77
CA ALA A 252 2.02 -11.36 22.27
C ALA A 252 0.61 -11.96 22.37
N THR A 253 0.44 -12.89 23.31
CA THR A 253 -0.87 -13.31 23.84
C THR A 253 -1.31 -12.38 24.95
#